data_AF-A0A8H6E3W7-F1
#
_entry.id   AF-A0A8H6E3W7-F1
#
_cell.length_a   1.000
_cell.length_b   1.000
_cell.length_c   1.000
_cell.angle_alpha   90.00
_cell.angle_beta   90.00
_cell.angle_gamma   90.00
#
_symmetry.space_group_name_H-M   'P 1'
#
loop_
_entity.id
_entity.type
_entity.pdbx_description
1 polymer ?
#
loop_
_entity_poly.entity_id
_entity_poly.type
_entity_poly.pdbx_seq_one_letter_code
_entity_poly.pdbx_strand_id
1 'polypeptide(L)'
;MLPPRRFRRRITAITACLCLVLLYHFSRFQSSFHGQRRVGCPPLPGMDDVLVVLKTGVTEALDKVPVHFRTTLRCVPNYIIFSDFEEEINGVQVHDAFRNMDPDVKGTVPDFSIYNRLVQHGREGLETADFADEANSAIGKPNNPGWKLDKWKFLPMVQETLRYKNDAKWYVFMEADTYYSWGTLLEWLSHFDASKPWYIGTETQIADVIFAHGGSGFAISNPAMQRVAKAYAERNVELNEYTDAHWAGDCVLGKVLADVDVPLHFSWPILQNTNIGELDEFTTAFYRRPWCFPAVAFHHLSARDVQDLWNFEQHRWSKKQKTLLLHGDVFKELIYPNLSPFRDNWDNLSDEEHSEITTFDECQSLCKDKPDCVQFSFRSGSCFTGKTPKLGMSSSEARSGWAMKKVEAMLHDAPACSSVEWGAE
;
A
#
# COMPACT_ATOMS: atom_id res chain seq x y z
N MET A 1 -5.56 68.17 -10.37
CA MET A 1 -4.13 68.54 -10.44
C MET A 1 -3.30 67.27 -10.31
N LEU A 2 -2.54 66.91 -11.34
CA LEU A 2 -1.68 65.72 -11.32
C LEU A 2 -0.32 66.07 -10.70
N PRO A 3 0.26 65.21 -9.83
CA PRO A 3 1.51 65.52 -9.16
C PRO A 3 2.70 65.57 -10.16
N PRO A 4 3.72 66.40 -9.90
CA PRO A 4 4.81 66.66 -10.84
C PRO A 4 5.60 65.39 -11.20
N ARG A 5 6.07 65.30 -12.46
CA ARG A 5 6.75 64.13 -13.06
C ARG A 5 7.90 63.52 -12.22
N ARG A 6 8.61 64.32 -11.42
CA ARG A 6 9.67 63.83 -10.51
C ARG A 6 9.13 62.98 -9.35
N PHE A 7 7.92 63.28 -8.88
CA PHE A 7 7.26 62.54 -7.80
C PHE A 7 6.79 61.16 -8.28
N ARG A 8 6.25 61.09 -9.51
CA ARG A 8 5.86 59.80 -10.13
C ARG A 8 7.04 58.84 -10.29
N ARG A 9 8.19 59.29 -10.81
CA ARG A 9 9.38 58.42 -10.99
C ARG A 9 9.94 57.89 -9.66
N ARG A 10 9.91 58.69 -8.60
CA ARG A 10 10.35 58.24 -7.26
C ARG A 10 9.39 57.21 -6.67
N ILE A 11 8.08 57.42 -6.82
CA ILE A 11 7.08 56.45 -6.38
C ILE A 11 7.27 55.13 -7.14
N THR A 12 7.37 55.15 -8.48
CA THR A 12 7.54 53.92 -9.27
C THR A 12 8.81 53.13 -8.92
N ALA A 13 9.92 53.83 -8.65
CA ALA A 13 11.16 53.18 -8.20
C ALA A 13 11.02 52.55 -6.81
N ILE A 14 10.36 53.24 -5.88
CA ILE A 14 10.11 52.73 -4.52
C ILE A 14 9.16 51.52 -4.58
N THR A 15 8.10 51.55 -5.39
CA THR A 15 7.18 50.41 -5.54
C THR A 15 7.88 49.21 -6.17
N ALA A 16 8.73 49.41 -7.17
CA ALA A 16 9.48 48.32 -7.80
C ALA A 16 10.49 47.67 -6.83
N CYS A 17 11.20 48.47 -6.03
CA CYS A 17 12.08 47.94 -4.99
C CYS A 17 11.30 47.20 -3.90
N LEU A 18 10.15 47.72 -3.45
CA LEU A 18 9.29 47.03 -2.48
C LEU A 18 8.74 45.71 -3.03
N CYS A 19 8.32 45.66 -4.29
CA CYS A 19 7.89 44.42 -4.94
C CYS A 19 9.03 43.41 -5.07
N LEU A 20 10.25 43.83 -5.41
CA LEU A 20 11.41 42.94 -5.48
C LEU A 20 11.82 42.42 -4.10
N VAL A 21 11.76 43.26 -3.06
CA VAL A 21 12.03 42.86 -1.67
C VAL A 21 10.94 41.91 -1.16
N LEU A 22 9.67 42.17 -1.48
CA LEU A 22 8.56 41.27 -1.15
C LEU A 22 8.67 39.94 -1.90
N LEU A 23 9.02 39.93 -3.19
CA LEU A 23 9.26 38.70 -3.96
C LEU A 23 10.49 37.92 -3.44
N TYR A 24 11.55 38.62 -3.03
CA TYR A 24 12.71 38.01 -2.40
C TYR A 24 12.39 37.43 -1.02
N HIS A 25 11.58 38.11 -0.22
CA HIS A 25 11.13 37.60 1.07
C HIS A 25 10.09 36.48 0.93
N PHE A 26 9.18 36.54 -0.04
CA PHE A 26 8.22 35.46 -0.32
C PHE A 26 8.92 34.21 -0.85
N SER A 27 9.91 34.35 -1.75
CA SER A 27 10.73 33.22 -2.22
C SER A 27 11.60 32.63 -1.11
N ARG A 28 12.16 33.46 -0.21
CA ARG A 28 12.84 32.98 1.00
C ARG A 28 11.88 32.35 2.02
N PHE A 29 10.64 32.85 2.16
CA PHE A 29 9.64 32.26 3.05
C PHE A 29 9.11 30.93 2.53
N GLN A 30 8.86 30.79 1.22
CA GLN A 30 8.55 29.50 0.60
C GLN A 30 9.73 28.53 0.74
N SER A 31 10.96 28.98 0.52
CA SER A 31 12.16 28.17 0.76
C SER A 31 12.34 27.78 2.23
N SER A 32 11.85 28.57 3.19
CA SER A 32 11.94 28.29 4.62
C SER A 32 10.83 27.36 5.14
N PHE A 33 9.67 27.30 4.48
CA PHE A 33 8.56 26.41 4.85
C PHE A 33 8.68 24.99 4.25
N HIS A 34 9.45 24.80 3.17
CA HIS A 34 9.72 23.47 2.58
C HIS A 34 10.99 22.79 3.12
N GLY A 35 11.64 23.38 4.14
CA GLY A 35 12.96 22.93 4.61
C GLY A 35 13.04 22.45 6.05
N GLN A 36 11.95 22.45 6.83
CA GLN A 36 12.00 21.81 8.14
C GLN A 36 11.91 20.30 7.97
N ARG A 37 13.07 19.63 7.84
CA ARG A 37 13.20 18.18 8.08
C ARG A 37 12.39 17.85 9.34
N ARG A 38 11.25 17.18 9.18
CA ARG A 38 10.48 16.67 10.31
C ARG A 38 11.44 15.83 11.15
N VAL A 39 11.61 16.20 12.42
CA VAL A 39 12.62 15.58 13.29
C VAL A 39 12.38 14.07 13.33
N GLY A 40 13.42 13.31 12.98
CA GLY A 40 13.38 11.86 12.92
C GLY A 40 12.98 11.25 11.56
N CYS A 41 12.81 12.03 10.49
CA CYS A 41 12.60 11.47 9.15
C CYS A 41 13.94 11.23 8.40
N PRO A 42 14.11 10.08 7.72
CA PRO A 42 15.24 9.89 6.81
C PRO A 42 15.13 10.85 5.60
N PRO A 43 16.23 11.08 4.85
CA PRO A 43 16.17 11.80 3.59
C PRO A 43 15.36 10.99 2.56
N LEU A 44 14.36 11.62 1.96
CA LEU A 44 13.46 11.02 0.96
C LEU A 44 13.47 11.88 -0.33
N PRO A 45 14.58 11.86 -1.10
CA PRO A 45 14.66 12.66 -2.32
C PRO A 45 13.58 12.23 -3.33
N GLY A 46 12.88 13.22 -3.91
CA GLY A 46 11.77 12.98 -4.84
C GLY A 46 10.40 12.81 -4.19
N MET A 47 10.30 12.76 -2.85
CA MET A 47 9.01 12.63 -2.17
C MET A 47 8.05 13.82 -2.42
N ASP A 48 8.58 15.02 -2.69
CA ASP A 48 7.77 16.19 -3.05
C ASP A 48 7.03 16.02 -4.39
N ASP A 49 7.54 15.15 -5.27
CA ASP A 49 6.94 14.81 -6.57
C ASP A 49 5.90 13.68 -6.48
N VAL A 50 5.67 13.12 -5.29
CA VAL A 50 4.72 12.03 -5.04
C VAL A 50 3.49 12.57 -4.32
N LEU A 51 2.29 12.13 -4.74
CA LEU A 51 1.08 12.20 -3.92
C LEU A 51 0.73 10.80 -3.43
N VAL A 52 0.68 10.62 -2.11
CA VAL A 52 0.18 9.38 -1.50
C VAL A 52 -1.34 9.46 -1.36
N VAL A 53 -2.04 8.46 -1.87
CA VAL A 53 -3.49 8.34 -1.84
C VAL A 53 -3.86 7.15 -0.95
N LEU A 54 -4.32 7.44 0.28
CA LEU A 54 -4.75 6.41 1.21
C LEU A 54 -6.26 6.19 1.08
N LYS A 55 -6.69 4.99 0.73
CA LYS A 55 -8.09 4.55 0.70
C LYS A 55 -8.44 3.83 2.00
N THR A 56 -9.62 4.08 2.53
CA THR A 56 -10.20 3.36 3.68
C THR A 56 -11.73 3.24 3.50
N GLY A 57 -12.38 2.45 4.36
CA GLY A 57 -13.84 2.53 4.60
C GLY A 57 -14.16 3.10 5.98
N VAL A 58 -15.34 3.70 6.16
CA VAL A 58 -15.80 4.28 7.43
C VAL A 58 -15.85 3.27 8.57
N THR A 59 -16.05 1.99 8.22
CA THR A 59 -16.18 0.85 9.15
C THR A 59 -14.84 0.44 9.76
N GLU A 60 -13.72 0.85 9.17
CA GLU A 60 -12.36 0.53 9.65
C GLU A 60 -11.48 1.77 9.85
N ALA A 61 -11.89 2.93 9.35
CA ALA A 61 -11.05 4.13 9.30
C ALA A 61 -10.54 4.56 10.69
N LEU A 62 -11.38 4.50 11.73
CA LEU A 62 -10.97 4.88 13.09
C LEU A 62 -9.96 3.92 13.71
N ASP A 63 -9.92 2.66 13.27
CA ASP A 63 -9.01 1.65 13.79
C ASP A 63 -7.69 1.63 13.02
N LYS A 64 -7.76 1.78 11.69
CA LYS A 64 -6.63 1.59 10.79
C LYS A 64 -5.91 2.88 10.39
N VAL A 65 -6.60 4.02 10.26
CA VAL A 65 -5.95 5.28 9.80
C VAL A 65 -5.04 5.93 10.85
N PRO A 66 -5.40 6.03 12.15
CA PRO A 66 -4.64 6.81 13.12
C PRO A 66 -3.16 6.41 13.31
N VAL A 67 -2.80 5.16 13.06
CA VAL A 67 -1.39 4.74 13.16
C VAL A 67 -0.53 5.48 12.13
N HIS A 68 -1.03 5.66 10.90
CA HIS A 68 -0.26 6.23 9.80
C HIS A 68 0.17 7.68 10.05
N PHE A 69 -0.63 8.47 10.79
CA PHE A 69 -0.24 9.85 11.15
C PHE A 69 1.03 9.92 11.99
N ARG A 70 1.31 8.87 12.76
CA ARG A 70 2.49 8.76 13.62
C ARG A 70 3.61 7.95 12.97
N THR A 71 3.30 7.20 11.92
CA THR A 71 4.20 6.28 11.22
C THR A 71 4.32 6.64 9.73
N THR A 72 3.65 5.91 8.84
CA THR A 72 3.81 5.94 7.39
C THR A 72 3.65 7.35 6.81
N LEU A 73 2.59 8.08 7.14
CA LEU A 73 2.36 9.44 6.61
C LEU A 73 3.18 10.52 7.33
N ARG A 74 3.87 10.19 8.42
CA ARG A 74 4.63 11.18 9.22
C ARG A 74 5.70 11.89 8.41
N CYS A 75 6.34 11.22 7.44
CA CYS A 75 7.41 11.80 6.61
C CYS A 75 6.97 12.13 5.19
N VAL A 76 5.67 12.05 4.88
CA VAL A 76 5.11 12.33 3.56
C VAL A 76 4.59 13.78 3.54
N PRO A 77 5.07 14.64 2.62
CA PRO A 77 4.65 16.04 2.52
C PRO A 77 3.28 16.19 1.84
N ASN A 78 2.95 15.32 0.88
CA ASN A 78 1.70 15.36 0.12
C ASN A 78 0.97 14.03 0.26
N TYR A 79 -0.17 14.05 0.95
CA TYR A 79 -1.07 12.91 0.99
C TYR A 79 -2.52 13.38 0.99
N ILE A 80 -3.41 12.51 0.52
CA ILE A 80 -4.85 12.65 0.60
C ILE A 80 -5.44 11.32 1.08
N ILE A 81 -6.51 11.41 1.88
CA ILE A 81 -7.21 10.24 2.40
C ILE A 81 -8.63 10.26 1.85
N PHE A 82 -9.03 9.14 1.24
CA PHE A 82 -10.38 8.93 0.73
C PHE A 82 -11.10 7.84 1.51
N SER A 83 -12.37 8.08 1.77
CA SER A 83 -13.29 7.12 2.38
C SER A 83 -14.66 7.18 1.68
N ASP A 84 -15.53 6.26 2.05
CA ASP A 84 -16.97 6.32 1.77
C ASP A 84 -17.72 7.28 2.71
N PHE A 85 -17.01 7.98 3.61
CA PHE A 85 -17.57 8.97 4.50
C PHE A 85 -16.61 10.14 4.72
N GLU A 86 -17.12 11.36 4.61
CA GLU A 86 -16.34 12.57 4.91
C GLU A 86 -16.32 12.86 6.40
N GLU A 87 -15.12 12.94 6.98
CA GLU A 87 -14.93 13.21 8.40
C GLU A 87 -13.53 13.76 8.70
N GLU A 88 -13.29 14.14 9.95
CA GLU A 88 -11.96 14.49 10.43
C GLU A 88 -11.48 13.41 11.42
N ILE A 89 -10.30 12.83 11.15
CA ILE A 89 -9.65 11.87 12.05
C ILE A 89 -8.36 12.49 12.56
N ASN A 90 -8.25 12.72 13.87
CA ASN A 90 -7.07 13.31 14.52
C ASN A 90 -6.58 14.63 13.88
N GLY A 91 -7.49 15.51 13.48
CA GLY A 91 -7.14 16.79 12.84
C GLY A 91 -6.82 16.71 11.34
N VAL A 92 -7.00 15.54 10.72
CA VAL A 92 -6.75 15.31 9.30
C VAL A 92 -8.06 15.03 8.59
N GLN A 93 -8.32 15.78 7.52
CA GLN A 93 -9.50 15.59 6.68
C GLN A 93 -9.43 14.25 5.94
N VAL A 94 -10.50 13.47 6.06
CA VAL A 94 -10.81 12.33 5.21
C VAL A 94 -11.88 12.77 4.23
N HIS A 95 -11.63 12.59 2.93
CA HIS A 95 -12.48 13.09 1.86
C HIS A 95 -13.45 12.02 1.36
N ASP A 96 -14.67 12.43 1.05
CA ASP A 96 -15.65 11.58 0.39
C ASP A 96 -15.22 11.26 -1.06
N ALA A 97 -14.96 9.97 -1.33
CA ALA A 97 -14.61 9.47 -2.65
C ALA A 97 -15.75 9.65 -3.68
N PHE A 98 -17.00 9.69 -3.23
CA PHE A 98 -18.21 9.73 -4.08
C PHE A 98 -18.80 11.12 -4.27
N ARG A 99 -18.12 12.15 -3.76
CA ARG A 99 -18.62 13.53 -3.74
C ARG A 99 -19.15 13.99 -5.10
N ASN A 100 -18.38 13.74 -6.16
CA ASN A 100 -18.70 14.14 -7.53
C ASN A 100 -19.16 12.97 -8.42
N MET A 101 -19.59 11.86 -7.82
CA MET A 101 -20.18 10.74 -8.54
C MET A 101 -21.64 11.04 -8.95
N ASP A 102 -22.10 10.36 -10.00
CA ASP A 102 -23.46 10.47 -10.53
C ASP A 102 -24.52 10.35 -9.40
N PRO A 103 -25.37 11.37 -9.20
CA PRO A 103 -26.39 11.34 -8.15
C PRO A 103 -27.43 10.24 -8.37
N ASP A 104 -27.73 9.86 -9.61
CA ASP A 104 -28.71 8.81 -9.90
C ASP A 104 -28.17 7.45 -9.47
N VAL A 105 -26.88 7.18 -9.69
CA VAL A 105 -26.22 5.96 -9.20
C VAL A 105 -26.27 5.90 -7.67
N LYS A 106 -25.86 6.99 -6.99
CA LYS A 106 -25.91 7.06 -5.52
C LYS A 106 -27.33 6.88 -4.96
N GLY A 107 -28.35 7.36 -5.67
CA GLY A 107 -29.74 7.30 -5.24
C GLY A 107 -30.46 5.99 -5.55
N THR A 108 -30.01 5.22 -6.55
CA THR A 108 -30.75 4.05 -7.07
C THR A 108 -30.04 2.71 -6.87
N VAL A 109 -28.70 2.69 -6.82
CA VAL A 109 -27.94 1.44 -6.67
C VAL A 109 -27.91 1.00 -5.19
N PRO A 110 -28.31 -0.24 -4.86
CA PRO A 110 -28.39 -0.72 -3.47
C PRO A 110 -27.06 -0.70 -2.70
N ASP A 111 -25.93 -0.79 -3.39
CA ASP A 111 -24.59 -0.72 -2.79
C ASP A 111 -24.37 0.59 -2.01
N PHE A 112 -25.03 1.68 -2.42
CA PHE A 112 -24.95 2.99 -1.75
C PHE A 112 -25.84 3.12 -0.51
N SER A 113 -26.54 2.06 -0.09
CA SER A 113 -27.40 2.12 1.10
C SER A 113 -26.66 2.57 2.36
N ILE A 114 -25.44 2.04 2.61
CA ILE A 114 -24.59 2.45 3.74
C ILE A 114 -24.16 3.92 3.61
N TYR A 115 -23.70 4.34 2.42
CA TYR A 115 -23.35 5.73 2.12
C TYR A 115 -24.52 6.68 2.38
N ASN A 116 -25.72 6.34 1.92
CA ASN A 116 -26.90 7.18 2.07
C ASN A 116 -27.32 7.33 3.55
N ARG A 117 -27.18 6.27 4.37
CA ARG A 117 -27.38 6.37 5.83
C ARG A 117 -26.35 7.28 6.47
N LEU A 118 -25.08 7.17 6.08
CA LEU A 118 -23.99 8.00 6.60
C LEU A 118 -24.17 9.49 6.25
N VAL A 119 -24.62 9.80 5.04
CA VAL A 119 -24.92 11.19 4.64
C VAL A 119 -26.04 11.79 5.50
N GLN A 120 -27.04 10.99 5.90
CA GLN A 120 -28.19 11.46 6.67
C GLN A 120 -27.92 11.54 8.18
N HIS A 121 -27.16 10.59 8.72
CA HIS A 121 -27.05 10.37 10.17
C HIS A 121 -25.60 10.43 10.69
N GLY A 122 -24.63 10.68 9.82
CA GLY A 122 -23.22 10.51 10.15
C GLY A 122 -22.92 9.07 10.59
N ARG A 123 -21.96 8.90 11.51
CA ARG A 123 -21.59 7.58 12.04
C ARG A 123 -22.72 6.85 12.77
N GLU A 124 -23.75 7.55 13.25
CA GLU A 124 -24.93 6.93 13.86
C GLU A 124 -25.78 6.14 12.85
N GLY A 125 -25.56 6.34 11.55
CA GLY A 125 -26.20 5.56 10.48
C GLY A 125 -25.57 4.18 10.22
N LEU A 126 -24.48 3.83 10.90
CA LEU A 126 -23.86 2.51 10.80
C LEU A 126 -24.63 1.49 11.66
N GLU A 127 -24.84 0.32 11.09
CA GLU A 127 -25.48 -0.82 11.72
C GLU A 127 -24.46 -1.91 12.05
N THR A 128 -24.77 -2.79 13.00
CA THR A 128 -23.88 -3.91 13.38
C THR A 128 -23.49 -4.78 12.18
N ALA A 129 -24.40 -4.96 11.22
CA ALA A 129 -24.15 -5.75 10.01
C ALA A 129 -23.14 -5.11 9.05
N ASP A 130 -22.93 -3.79 9.12
CA ASP A 130 -21.94 -3.10 8.28
C ASP A 130 -20.50 -3.47 8.65
N PHE A 131 -20.29 -3.97 9.88
CA PHE A 131 -18.99 -4.45 10.39
C PHE A 131 -18.78 -5.95 10.17
N ALA A 132 -19.70 -6.64 9.47
CA ALA A 132 -19.57 -8.07 9.24
C ALA A 132 -18.33 -8.38 8.41
N ASP A 133 -17.43 -9.21 8.94
CA ASP A 133 -16.32 -9.76 8.16
C ASP A 133 -16.73 -11.12 7.58
N GLU A 134 -16.48 -11.29 6.29
CA GLU A 134 -16.76 -12.49 5.51
C GLU A 134 -15.44 -12.94 4.87
N ALA A 135 -15.19 -14.24 4.81
CA ALA A 135 -14.04 -14.76 4.07
C ALA A 135 -14.19 -14.41 2.58
N ASN A 136 -13.10 -13.97 1.95
CA ASN A 136 -13.14 -13.66 0.53
C ASN A 136 -13.42 -14.93 -0.29
N SER A 137 -14.33 -14.85 -1.27
CA SER A 137 -14.71 -15.96 -2.14
C SER A 137 -14.35 -15.64 -3.61
N ALA A 138 -14.59 -16.59 -4.52
CA ALA A 138 -14.38 -16.38 -5.95
C ALA A 138 -15.26 -15.25 -6.55
N ILE A 139 -16.27 -14.79 -5.81
CA ILE A 139 -17.17 -13.68 -6.17
C ILE A 139 -17.05 -12.49 -5.21
N GLY A 140 -15.95 -12.40 -4.44
CA GLY A 140 -15.76 -11.36 -3.43
C GLY A 140 -16.46 -11.69 -2.09
N LYS A 141 -16.87 -10.63 -1.37
CA LYS A 141 -17.63 -10.69 -0.11
C LYS A 141 -19.07 -10.20 -0.33
N PRO A 142 -19.97 -10.99 -0.95
CA PRO A 142 -21.28 -10.52 -1.41
C PRO A 142 -22.20 -10.05 -0.29
N ASN A 143 -21.95 -10.48 0.95
CA ASN A 143 -22.76 -10.12 2.11
C ASN A 143 -22.18 -8.96 2.92
N ASN A 144 -21.00 -8.46 2.56
CA ASN A 144 -20.36 -7.33 3.24
C ASN A 144 -20.78 -6.01 2.58
N PRO A 145 -21.58 -5.14 3.25
CA PRO A 145 -22.05 -3.88 2.66
C PRO A 145 -20.92 -2.91 2.33
N GLY A 146 -19.90 -2.83 3.20
CA GLY A 146 -18.72 -1.99 2.99
C GLY A 146 -17.92 -2.41 1.76
N TRP A 147 -17.73 -3.71 1.56
CA TRP A 147 -17.04 -4.27 0.38
C TRP A 147 -17.78 -3.98 -0.92
N LYS A 148 -19.11 -4.14 -0.92
CA LYS A 148 -19.93 -3.82 -2.10
C LYS A 148 -19.86 -2.34 -2.47
N LEU A 149 -19.79 -1.45 -1.49
CA LEU A 149 -19.59 -0.02 -1.75
C LEU A 149 -18.15 0.29 -2.18
N ASP A 150 -17.15 -0.41 -1.63
CA ASP A 150 -15.73 -0.11 -1.85
C ASP A 150 -15.31 -0.19 -3.32
N LYS A 151 -15.88 -1.13 -4.10
CA LYS A 151 -15.60 -1.26 -5.55
C LYS A 151 -15.83 0.05 -6.32
N TRP A 152 -16.75 0.89 -5.84
CA TRP A 152 -17.11 2.14 -6.51
C TRP A 152 -16.10 3.26 -6.30
N LYS A 153 -15.16 3.16 -5.34
CA LYS A 153 -14.25 4.27 -4.97
C LYS A 153 -13.17 4.51 -6.02
N PHE A 154 -12.69 3.47 -6.69
CA PHE A 154 -11.45 3.52 -7.48
C PHE A 154 -11.48 4.55 -8.61
N LEU A 155 -12.51 4.56 -9.47
CA LEU A 155 -12.59 5.52 -10.59
C LEU A 155 -12.86 6.97 -10.14
N PRO A 156 -13.82 7.26 -9.25
CA PRO A 156 -14.00 8.60 -8.68
C PRO A 156 -12.73 9.14 -8.00
N MET A 157 -12.02 8.31 -7.25
CA MET A 157 -10.78 8.70 -6.58
C MET A 157 -9.73 9.18 -7.57
N VAL A 158 -9.64 8.64 -8.78
CA VAL A 158 -8.70 9.16 -9.80
C VAL A 158 -8.96 10.64 -10.08
N GLN A 159 -10.22 11.01 -10.31
CA GLN A 159 -10.59 12.39 -10.62
C GLN A 159 -10.37 13.31 -9.41
N GLU A 160 -10.80 12.89 -8.22
CA GLU A 160 -10.60 13.68 -7.00
C GLU A 160 -9.11 13.88 -6.67
N THR A 161 -8.30 12.84 -6.89
CA THR A 161 -6.85 12.90 -6.73
C THR A 161 -6.21 13.94 -7.65
N LEU A 162 -6.61 13.98 -8.93
CA LEU A 162 -6.13 14.99 -9.88
C LEU A 162 -6.66 16.39 -9.58
N ARG A 163 -7.89 16.53 -9.05
CA ARG A 163 -8.41 17.82 -8.58
C ARG A 163 -7.60 18.36 -7.40
N TYR A 164 -7.16 17.49 -6.50
CA TYR A 164 -6.33 17.85 -5.34
C TYR A 164 -4.92 18.26 -5.74
N LYS A 165 -4.24 17.46 -6.58
CA LYS A 165 -2.90 17.77 -7.08
C LYS A 165 -2.72 17.18 -8.47
N ASN A 166 -2.68 18.02 -9.50
CA ASN A 166 -2.57 17.60 -10.90
C ASN A 166 -1.12 17.56 -11.43
N ASP A 167 -0.14 17.94 -10.62
CA ASP A 167 1.26 18.14 -11.01
C ASP A 167 2.25 17.18 -10.31
N ALA A 168 1.75 16.20 -9.52
CA ALA A 168 2.60 15.13 -8.98
C ALA A 168 3.11 14.26 -10.14
N LYS A 169 4.38 13.81 -10.08
CA LYS A 169 4.91 12.85 -11.06
C LYS A 169 4.31 11.47 -10.86
N TRP A 170 4.13 11.08 -9.61
CA TRP A 170 3.61 9.78 -9.19
C TRP A 170 2.45 9.92 -8.22
N TYR A 171 1.45 9.07 -8.42
CA TYR A 171 0.32 8.87 -7.54
C TYR A 171 0.42 7.46 -6.98
N VAL A 172 0.67 7.35 -5.69
CA VAL A 172 0.91 6.08 -5.00
C VAL A 172 -0.30 5.75 -4.14
N PHE A 173 -1.04 4.73 -4.54
CA PHE A 173 -2.25 4.30 -3.87
C PHE A 173 -1.92 3.23 -2.82
N MET A 174 -2.58 3.33 -1.67
CA MET A 174 -2.43 2.40 -0.56
C MET A 174 -3.74 2.24 0.20
N GLU A 175 -3.93 1.10 0.87
CA GLU A 175 -5.03 0.90 1.82
C GLU A 175 -4.56 1.10 3.27
N ALA A 176 -5.51 1.25 4.20
CA ALA A 176 -5.22 1.56 5.61
C ALA A 176 -4.53 0.42 6.40
N ASP A 177 -4.41 -0.78 5.82
CA ASP A 177 -3.67 -1.94 6.33
C ASP A 177 -2.44 -2.28 5.46
N THR A 178 -1.91 -1.26 4.77
CA THR A 178 -0.73 -1.37 3.92
C THR A 178 0.41 -0.52 4.48
N TYR A 179 1.64 -1.04 4.47
CA TYR A 179 2.83 -0.28 4.87
C TYR A 179 3.76 -0.11 3.67
N TYR A 180 4.30 1.10 3.48
CA TYR A 180 5.31 1.40 2.47
C TYR A 180 6.65 1.78 3.11
N SER A 181 7.73 1.13 2.65
CA SER A 181 9.11 1.60 2.85
C SER A 181 9.40 2.73 1.86
N TRP A 182 9.20 3.98 2.29
CA TRP A 182 9.25 5.14 1.39
C TRP A 182 10.58 5.34 0.68
N GLY A 183 11.69 5.12 1.38
CA GLY A 183 13.00 5.29 0.76
C GLY A 183 13.28 4.22 -0.28
N THR A 184 12.77 3.01 -0.08
CA THR A 184 12.82 1.91 -1.07
C THR A 184 11.92 2.21 -2.26
N LEU A 185 10.69 2.69 -2.02
CA LEU A 185 9.75 3.09 -3.07
C LEU A 185 10.36 4.15 -4.00
N LEU A 186 10.93 5.21 -3.42
CA LEU A 186 11.46 6.34 -4.20
C LEU A 186 12.67 5.92 -5.04
N GLU A 187 13.56 5.09 -4.49
CA GLU A 187 14.67 4.52 -5.25
C GLU A 187 14.14 3.66 -6.41
N TRP A 188 13.17 2.78 -6.14
CA TRP A 188 12.56 1.93 -7.17
C TRP A 188 11.89 2.73 -8.28
N LEU A 189 11.05 3.72 -7.95
CA LEU A 189 10.38 4.58 -8.93
C LEU A 189 11.35 5.44 -9.75
N SER A 190 12.58 5.68 -9.25
CA SER A 190 13.61 6.44 -10.00
C SER A 190 14.10 5.71 -11.26
N HIS A 191 13.85 4.40 -11.36
CA HIS A 191 14.16 3.60 -12.54
C HIS A 191 13.12 3.73 -13.67
N PHE A 192 12.00 4.41 -13.41
CA PHE A 192 10.93 4.62 -14.38
C PHE A 192 10.91 6.08 -14.85
N ASP A 193 10.78 6.27 -16.17
CA ASP A 193 10.56 7.60 -16.73
C ASP A 193 9.12 8.05 -16.47
N ALA A 194 8.92 8.87 -15.44
CA ALA A 194 7.60 9.35 -15.02
C ALA A 194 6.86 10.22 -16.06
N SER A 195 7.53 10.62 -17.15
CA SER A 195 6.88 11.30 -18.29
C SER A 195 6.12 10.34 -19.21
N LYS A 196 6.30 9.03 -19.03
CA LYS A 196 5.56 7.97 -19.74
C LYS A 196 4.38 7.48 -18.91
N PRO A 197 3.34 6.92 -19.55
CA PRO A 197 2.16 6.42 -18.85
C PRO A 197 2.45 5.04 -18.23
N TRP A 198 2.84 5.04 -16.96
CA TRP A 198 3.02 3.85 -16.14
C TRP A 198 1.82 3.58 -15.24
N TYR A 199 1.44 2.29 -15.16
CA TYR A 199 0.60 1.68 -14.13
C TYR A 199 1.37 0.49 -13.58
N ILE A 200 1.80 0.54 -12.32
CA ILE A 200 2.74 -0.42 -11.73
C ILE A 200 2.10 -1.01 -10.48
N GLY A 201 2.04 -2.34 -10.39
CA GLY A 201 1.43 -3.02 -9.25
C GLY A 201 1.53 -4.53 -9.29
N THR A 202 1.16 -5.17 -8.17
CA THR A 202 1.18 -6.63 -8.03
C THR A 202 0.07 -7.24 -8.86
N GLU A 203 0.46 -8.05 -9.82
CA GLU A 203 -0.45 -8.61 -10.81
C GLU A 203 -1.48 -9.56 -10.22
N THR A 204 -2.72 -9.35 -10.60
CA THR A 204 -3.87 -10.24 -10.38
C THR A 204 -4.72 -10.26 -11.64
N GLN A 205 -5.63 -11.23 -11.74
CA GLN A 205 -6.41 -11.45 -12.94
C GLN A 205 -7.84 -11.86 -12.60
N ILE A 206 -8.80 -11.24 -13.27
CA ILE A 206 -10.21 -11.64 -13.31
C ILE A 206 -10.60 -11.70 -14.78
N ALA A 207 -11.05 -12.88 -15.22
CA ALA A 207 -11.30 -13.15 -16.63
C ALA A 207 -10.08 -12.77 -17.50
N ASP A 208 -10.24 -11.86 -18.46
CA ASP A 208 -9.21 -11.37 -19.38
C ASP A 208 -8.52 -10.08 -18.91
N VAL A 209 -8.94 -9.51 -17.78
CA VAL A 209 -8.37 -8.26 -17.23
C VAL A 209 -7.24 -8.59 -16.26
N ILE A 210 -6.04 -8.08 -16.56
CA ILE A 210 -4.89 -8.09 -15.66
C ILE A 210 -4.76 -6.72 -15.01
N PHE A 211 -4.69 -6.68 -13.69
CA PHE A 211 -4.73 -5.43 -12.92
C PHE A 211 -3.88 -5.53 -11.65
N ALA A 212 -3.57 -4.38 -11.06
CA ALA A 212 -2.86 -4.31 -9.79
C ALA A 212 -3.82 -4.64 -8.64
N HIS A 213 -3.41 -5.54 -7.77
CA HIS A 213 -4.13 -5.85 -6.53
C HIS A 213 -4.21 -4.59 -5.63
N GLY A 214 -5.42 -4.12 -5.34
CA GLY A 214 -5.64 -2.86 -4.63
C GLY A 214 -4.95 -2.77 -3.27
N GLY A 215 -5.03 -3.86 -2.47
CA GLY A 215 -4.44 -3.94 -1.14
C GLY A 215 -2.91 -3.94 -1.13
N SER A 216 -2.25 -4.46 -2.17
CA SER A 216 -0.77 -4.36 -2.28
C SER A 216 -0.29 -2.93 -2.43
N GLY A 217 -1.21 -2.03 -2.79
CA GLY A 217 -0.91 -0.72 -3.31
C GLY A 217 -0.37 -0.79 -4.74
N PHE A 218 -0.32 0.37 -5.37
CA PHE A 218 0.13 0.53 -6.75
C PHE A 218 0.57 1.97 -7.04
N ALA A 219 1.35 2.17 -8.09
CA ALA A 219 1.79 3.49 -8.54
C ALA A 219 1.26 3.78 -9.95
N ILE A 220 0.71 4.99 -10.13
CA ILE A 220 0.29 5.50 -11.44
C ILE A 220 1.05 6.80 -11.71
N SER A 221 1.71 6.88 -12.86
CA SER A 221 2.35 8.11 -13.33
C SER A 221 1.31 9.18 -13.69
N ASN A 222 1.72 10.46 -13.70
CA ASN A 222 0.84 11.56 -14.10
C ASN A 222 0.16 11.36 -15.47
N PRO A 223 0.89 11.04 -16.56
CA PRO A 223 0.27 10.88 -17.87
C PRO A 223 -0.78 9.76 -17.89
N ALA A 224 -0.55 8.67 -17.14
CA ALA A 224 -1.53 7.59 -17.00
C ALA A 224 -2.77 8.04 -16.22
N MET A 225 -2.60 8.75 -15.10
CA MET A 225 -3.72 9.34 -14.33
C MET A 225 -4.60 10.26 -15.19
N GLN A 226 -3.99 11.11 -16.02
CA GLN A 226 -4.73 12.01 -16.92
C GLN A 226 -5.56 11.22 -17.95
N ARG A 227 -4.99 10.15 -18.52
CA ARG A 227 -5.70 9.30 -19.50
C ARG A 227 -6.90 8.60 -18.88
N VAL A 228 -6.72 7.95 -17.73
CA VAL A 228 -7.81 7.20 -17.07
C VAL A 228 -8.89 8.14 -16.53
N ALA A 229 -8.53 9.32 -16.00
CA ALA A 229 -9.50 10.33 -15.58
C ALA A 229 -10.34 10.87 -16.75
N LYS A 230 -9.69 11.11 -17.90
CA LYS A 230 -10.38 11.51 -19.13
C LYS A 230 -11.35 10.43 -19.60
N ALA A 231 -10.91 9.18 -19.67
CA ALA A 231 -11.77 8.06 -20.05
C ALA A 231 -12.97 7.90 -19.12
N TYR A 232 -12.77 8.05 -17.80
CA TYR A 232 -13.87 7.99 -16.84
C TYR A 232 -14.86 9.16 -17.00
N ALA A 233 -14.39 10.35 -17.34
CA ALA A 233 -15.26 11.49 -17.64
C ALA A 233 -16.08 11.29 -18.92
N GLU A 234 -15.48 10.70 -19.97
CA GLU A 234 -16.12 10.51 -21.28
C GLU A 234 -17.07 9.30 -21.32
N ARG A 235 -16.77 8.24 -20.53
CA ARG A 235 -17.52 6.98 -20.49
C ARG A 235 -18.24 6.74 -19.16
N ASN A 236 -18.62 7.80 -18.45
CA ASN A 236 -19.10 7.69 -17.07
C ASN A 236 -20.27 6.70 -16.89
N VAL A 237 -21.30 6.80 -17.73
CA VAL A 237 -22.48 5.91 -17.65
C VAL A 237 -22.10 4.44 -17.88
N GLU A 238 -21.38 4.15 -18.96
CA GLU A 238 -20.89 2.80 -19.28
C GLU A 238 -20.05 2.21 -18.14
N LEU A 239 -19.14 3.01 -17.58
CA LEU A 239 -18.25 2.56 -16.52
C LEU A 239 -18.98 2.39 -15.18
N ASN A 240 -20.04 3.17 -14.91
CA ASN A 240 -20.90 2.93 -13.75
C ASN A 240 -21.65 1.60 -13.89
N GLU A 241 -22.23 1.32 -15.06
CA GLU A 241 -22.90 0.03 -15.33
C GLU A 241 -21.92 -1.15 -15.21
N TYR A 242 -20.70 -0.99 -15.75
CA TYR A 242 -19.65 -2.00 -15.62
C TYR A 242 -19.23 -2.21 -14.16
N THR A 243 -19.10 -1.13 -13.38
CA THR A 243 -18.75 -1.21 -11.95
C THR A 243 -19.85 -1.88 -11.14
N ASP A 244 -21.11 -1.59 -11.43
CA ASP A 244 -22.27 -2.23 -10.78
C ASP A 244 -22.25 -3.75 -10.97
N ALA A 245 -21.96 -4.20 -12.20
CA ALA A 245 -21.87 -5.61 -12.56
C ALA A 245 -20.59 -6.32 -12.07
N HIS A 246 -19.62 -5.61 -11.48
CA HIS A 246 -18.36 -6.17 -10.97
C HIS A 246 -18.35 -6.24 -9.44
N TRP A 247 -17.43 -7.03 -8.88
CA TRP A 247 -17.22 -7.14 -7.42
C TRP A 247 -15.88 -6.56 -6.93
N ALA A 248 -15.05 -6.08 -7.86
CA ALA A 248 -13.64 -5.70 -7.63
C ALA A 248 -13.35 -4.37 -8.33
N GLY A 249 -13.20 -3.29 -7.56
CA GLY A 249 -12.99 -1.94 -8.10
C GLY A 249 -11.59 -1.68 -8.67
N ASP A 250 -10.59 -2.38 -8.14
CA ASP A 250 -9.23 -2.41 -8.67
C ASP A 250 -9.18 -3.07 -10.06
N CYS A 251 -9.96 -4.13 -10.27
CA CYS A 251 -10.15 -4.73 -11.60
C CYS A 251 -10.78 -3.74 -12.59
N VAL A 252 -11.83 -3.02 -12.16
CA VAL A 252 -12.46 -1.97 -12.97
C VAL A 252 -11.42 -0.91 -13.36
N LEU A 253 -10.64 -0.41 -12.41
CA LEU A 253 -9.57 0.56 -12.69
C LEU A 253 -8.54 0.02 -13.68
N GLY A 254 -8.07 -1.22 -13.48
CA GLY A 254 -7.10 -1.87 -14.35
C GLY A 254 -7.63 -2.06 -15.77
N LYS A 255 -8.91 -2.43 -15.93
CA LYS A 255 -9.57 -2.45 -17.25
C LYS A 255 -9.52 -1.08 -17.91
N VAL A 256 -9.94 -0.02 -17.21
CA VAL A 256 -10.01 1.33 -17.82
C VAL A 256 -8.62 1.82 -18.21
N LEU A 257 -7.58 1.49 -17.43
CA LEU A 257 -6.18 1.77 -17.76
C LEU A 257 -5.72 1.00 -19.02
N ALA A 258 -6.05 -0.29 -19.11
CA ALA A 258 -5.76 -1.10 -20.31
C ALA A 258 -6.47 -0.55 -21.56
N ASP A 259 -7.75 -0.16 -21.44
CA ASP A 259 -8.54 0.45 -22.53
C ASP A 259 -7.91 1.75 -23.07
N VAL A 260 -7.06 2.43 -22.29
CA VAL A 260 -6.37 3.69 -22.69
C VAL A 260 -4.87 3.49 -22.95
N ASP A 261 -4.49 2.27 -23.34
CA ASP A 261 -3.11 1.86 -23.67
C ASP A 261 -2.12 2.07 -22.51
N VAL A 262 -2.56 1.77 -21.28
CA VAL A 262 -1.73 1.76 -20.07
C VAL A 262 -1.87 0.40 -19.37
N PRO A 263 -1.32 -0.68 -19.94
CA PRO A 263 -1.38 -1.99 -19.32
C PRO A 263 -0.57 -2.02 -18.01
N LEU A 264 -0.86 -3.01 -17.16
CA LEU A 264 -0.14 -3.22 -15.91
C LEU A 264 1.32 -3.59 -16.16
N HIS A 265 2.22 -2.93 -15.45
CA HIS A 265 3.61 -3.33 -15.26
C HIS A 265 3.77 -4.12 -13.96
N PHE A 266 4.24 -5.36 -14.05
CA PHE A 266 4.20 -6.31 -12.94
C PHE A 266 5.27 -6.01 -11.89
N SER A 267 4.85 -5.83 -10.65
CA SER A 267 5.76 -5.49 -9.56
C SER A 267 6.03 -6.61 -8.57
N TRP A 268 5.36 -7.77 -8.60
CA TRP A 268 5.72 -8.83 -7.65
C TRP A 268 7.20 -9.22 -7.82
N PRO A 269 8.01 -9.37 -6.75
CA PRO A 269 7.67 -9.35 -5.33
C PRO A 269 7.82 -7.99 -4.64
N ILE A 270 8.09 -6.91 -5.37
CA ILE A 270 8.40 -5.58 -4.81
C ILE A 270 7.26 -5.02 -3.95
N LEU A 271 6.04 -5.15 -4.45
CA LEU A 271 4.82 -4.88 -3.69
C LEU A 271 4.22 -6.23 -3.27
N GLN A 272 4.06 -6.47 -1.98
CA GLN A 272 3.51 -7.72 -1.45
C GLN A 272 2.02 -7.56 -1.17
N ASN A 273 1.24 -8.59 -1.52
CA ASN A 273 -0.17 -8.72 -1.14
C ASN A 273 -0.40 -9.45 0.18
N THR A 274 0.68 -9.82 0.89
CA THR A 274 0.60 -10.65 2.08
C THR A 274 1.25 -9.98 3.30
N ASN A 275 0.95 -10.52 4.48
CA ASN A 275 1.58 -10.11 5.72
C ASN A 275 3.07 -10.53 5.74
N ILE A 276 3.88 -9.87 6.58
CA ILE A 276 5.29 -10.25 6.85
C ILE A 276 5.42 -11.72 7.24
N GLY A 277 4.44 -12.25 7.99
CA GLY A 277 4.37 -13.65 8.40
C GLY A 277 4.44 -14.64 7.23
N GLU A 278 3.87 -14.26 6.09
CA GLU A 278 3.64 -15.15 4.95
C GLU A 278 4.77 -15.10 3.90
N LEU A 279 5.68 -14.14 4.02
CA LEU A 279 6.75 -13.90 3.05
C LEU A 279 7.64 -15.15 2.90
N ASP A 280 7.78 -15.59 1.65
CA ASP A 280 8.68 -16.67 1.27
C ASP A 280 9.87 -16.14 0.49
N GLU A 281 10.89 -15.71 1.22
CA GLU A 281 12.06 -15.04 0.64
C GLU A 281 12.99 -15.98 -0.13
N PHE A 282 12.76 -17.29 -0.01
CA PHE A 282 13.54 -18.35 -0.65
C PHE A 282 12.75 -19.08 -1.74
N THR A 283 11.52 -18.66 -2.04
CA THR A 283 10.70 -19.34 -3.05
C THR A 283 11.37 -19.33 -4.43
N THR A 284 11.24 -20.47 -5.10
CA THR A 284 11.58 -20.63 -6.52
C THR A 284 10.36 -21.03 -7.35
N ALA A 285 9.16 -20.95 -6.76
CA ALA A 285 7.93 -21.41 -7.39
C ALA A 285 7.38 -20.45 -8.45
N PHE A 286 7.79 -19.18 -8.38
CA PHE A 286 7.32 -18.11 -9.25
C PHE A 286 8.40 -17.66 -10.24
N TYR A 287 8.03 -16.75 -11.14
CA TYR A 287 8.88 -16.25 -12.22
C TYR A 287 10.02 -15.33 -11.76
N ARG A 288 10.00 -14.88 -10.50
CA ARG A 288 11.05 -14.09 -9.84
C ARG A 288 11.45 -14.72 -8.51
N ARG A 289 12.68 -14.45 -8.05
CA ARG A 289 13.21 -14.91 -6.75
C ARG A 289 13.29 -13.70 -5.81
N PRO A 290 12.50 -13.61 -4.73
CA PRO A 290 12.35 -12.37 -3.98
C PRO A 290 13.63 -11.79 -3.38
N TRP A 291 14.54 -12.64 -2.90
CA TRP A 291 15.70 -12.26 -2.10
C TRP A 291 16.43 -10.95 -2.46
N CYS A 292 16.68 -10.68 -3.76
CA CYS A 292 17.41 -9.49 -4.23
C CYS A 292 16.53 -8.39 -4.84
N PHE A 293 15.21 -8.52 -4.75
CA PHE A 293 14.27 -7.47 -5.08
C PHE A 293 14.10 -6.48 -3.91
N PRO A 294 13.80 -5.20 -4.20
CA PRO A 294 13.34 -4.26 -3.20
C PRO A 294 12.07 -4.77 -2.49
N ALA A 295 11.96 -4.59 -1.18
CA ALA A 295 10.74 -4.88 -0.43
C ALA A 295 10.04 -3.55 -0.11
N VAL A 296 9.14 -3.12 -0.98
CA VAL A 296 8.55 -1.78 -0.95
C VAL A 296 7.29 -1.72 -0.12
N ALA A 297 6.37 -2.67 -0.28
CA ALA A 297 5.10 -2.64 0.43
C ALA A 297 4.71 -4.02 0.97
N PHE A 298 3.98 -4.01 2.09
CA PHE A 298 3.43 -5.19 2.74
C PHE A 298 1.95 -4.95 3.08
N HIS A 299 1.13 -5.99 3.02
CA HIS A 299 -0.32 -5.88 3.13
C HIS A 299 -0.92 -6.88 4.13
N HIS A 300 -2.21 -6.71 4.42
CA HIS A 300 -2.95 -7.36 5.50
C HIS A 300 -2.30 -7.13 6.87
N LEU A 301 -1.96 -5.87 7.15
CA LEU A 301 -1.30 -5.47 8.39
C LEU A 301 -2.30 -4.93 9.41
N SER A 302 -2.12 -5.34 10.67
CA SER A 302 -2.76 -4.63 11.78
C SER A 302 -2.10 -3.28 12.01
N ALA A 303 -2.77 -2.39 12.75
CA ALA A 303 -2.17 -1.14 13.21
C ALA A 303 -0.88 -1.37 14.03
N ARG A 304 -0.77 -2.51 14.72
CA ARG A 304 0.44 -2.88 15.44
C ARG A 304 1.57 -3.25 14.47
N ASP A 305 1.29 -4.04 13.44
CA ASP A 305 2.31 -4.43 12.45
C ASP A 305 2.87 -3.20 11.72
N VAL A 306 2.01 -2.24 11.34
CA VAL A 306 2.41 -0.94 10.77
C VAL A 306 3.36 -0.19 11.71
N GLN A 307 3.06 -0.18 13.01
CA GLN A 307 3.89 0.48 14.02
C GLN A 307 5.24 -0.24 14.22
N ASP A 308 5.24 -1.57 14.20
CA ASP A 308 6.43 -2.38 14.36
C ASP A 308 7.36 -2.26 13.15
N LEU A 309 6.83 -2.27 11.92
CA LEU A 309 7.58 -2.02 10.68
C LEU A 309 8.19 -0.62 10.64
N TRP A 310 7.43 0.39 11.06
CA TRP A 310 7.95 1.74 11.21
C TRP A 310 9.13 1.79 12.18
N ASN A 311 8.97 1.19 13.37
CA ASN A 311 10.03 1.17 14.38
C ASN A 311 11.29 0.44 13.88
N PHE A 312 11.09 -0.66 13.16
CA PHE A 312 12.17 -1.40 12.49
C PHE A 312 12.94 -0.50 11.52
N GLU A 313 12.27 0.20 10.61
CA GLU A 313 12.94 1.08 9.65
C GLU A 313 13.62 2.28 10.31
N GLN A 314 12.99 2.90 11.32
CA GLN A 314 13.61 3.98 12.09
C GLN A 314 14.88 3.51 12.80
N HIS A 315 14.85 2.31 13.39
CA HIS A 315 16.03 1.72 14.01
C HIS A 315 17.12 1.44 12.96
N ARG A 316 16.76 0.81 11.84
CA ARG A 316 17.70 0.49 10.74
C ARG A 316 18.34 1.74 10.17
N TRP A 317 17.56 2.81 9.95
CA TRP A 317 18.07 4.12 9.54
C TRP A 317 19.05 4.68 10.58
N SER A 318 18.66 4.72 11.86
CA SER A 318 19.51 5.27 12.92
C SER A 318 20.88 4.57 13.02
N LYS A 319 20.94 3.26 12.74
CA LYS A 319 22.16 2.44 12.86
C LYS A 319 22.98 2.38 11.59
N LYS A 320 22.33 2.23 10.42
CA LYS A 320 23.01 1.93 9.15
C LYS A 320 23.01 3.09 8.17
N GLN A 321 22.20 4.13 8.41
CA GLN A 321 21.96 5.22 7.48
C GLN A 321 21.57 4.70 6.07
N LYS A 322 20.77 3.63 6.02
CA LYS A 322 20.25 3.02 4.79
C LYS A 322 18.74 3.05 4.79
N THR A 323 18.17 3.48 3.67
CA THR A 323 16.73 3.52 3.43
C THR A 323 16.26 2.41 2.50
N LEU A 324 17.10 1.96 1.56
CA LEU A 324 16.83 0.80 0.72
C LEU A 324 16.66 -0.45 1.59
N LEU A 325 15.55 -1.14 1.41
CA LEU A 325 15.18 -2.40 2.03
C LEU A 325 15.01 -3.46 0.94
N LEU A 326 15.79 -4.54 1.02
CA LEU A 326 15.62 -5.71 0.17
C LEU A 326 14.86 -6.80 0.92
N HIS A 327 14.24 -7.71 0.19
CA HIS A 327 13.63 -8.93 0.74
C HIS A 327 14.61 -9.75 1.60
N GLY A 328 15.86 -9.91 1.17
CA GLY A 328 16.91 -10.54 1.98
C GLY A 328 17.24 -9.79 3.27
N ASP A 329 17.07 -8.46 3.31
CA ASP A 329 17.21 -7.68 4.54
C ASP A 329 16.01 -7.89 5.47
N VAL A 330 14.78 -7.92 4.93
CA VAL A 330 13.57 -8.28 5.70
C VAL A 330 13.75 -9.65 6.35
N PHE A 331 14.22 -10.64 5.58
CA PHE A 331 14.46 -11.96 6.13
C PHE A 331 15.49 -11.93 7.27
N LYS A 332 16.68 -11.37 7.02
CA LYS A 332 17.80 -11.40 7.97
C LYS A 332 17.55 -10.56 9.22
N GLU A 333 16.92 -9.41 9.07
CA GLU A 333 16.82 -8.40 10.12
C GLU A 333 15.48 -8.40 10.85
N LEU A 334 14.42 -8.94 10.24
CA LEU A 334 13.06 -8.94 10.81
C LEU A 334 12.51 -10.36 11.04
N ILE A 335 12.59 -11.26 10.05
CA ILE A 335 12.00 -12.61 10.16
C ILE A 335 12.89 -13.54 10.98
N TYR A 336 14.15 -13.75 10.55
CA TYR A 336 15.08 -14.70 11.13
C TYR A 336 15.27 -14.54 12.65
N PRO A 337 15.42 -13.32 13.21
CA PRO A 337 15.56 -13.13 14.66
C PRO A 337 14.34 -13.58 15.48
N ASN A 338 13.19 -13.74 14.83
CA ASN A 338 11.93 -14.17 15.45
C ASN A 338 11.62 -15.66 15.22
N LEU A 339 12.49 -16.40 14.52
CA LEU A 339 12.35 -17.85 14.36
C LEU A 339 12.92 -18.57 15.59
N SER A 340 12.35 -19.74 15.90
CA SER A 340 12.75 -20.55 17.05
C SER A 340 12.70 -22.05 16.75
N PRO A 341 13.33 -22.93 17.54
CA PRO A 341 13.19 -24.38 17.33
C PRO A 341 11.75 -24.89 17.50
N PHE A 342 10.96 -24.21 18.33
CA PHE A 342 9.53 -24.44 18.50
C PHE A 342 8.83 -23.18 19.05
N ARG A 343 7.54 -23.05 18.77
CA ARG A 343 6.66 -21.98 19.25
C ARG A 343 5.23 -22.50 19.38
N ASP A 344 4.65 -22.33 20.55
CA ASP A 344 3.25 -22.66 20.83
C ASP A 344 2.32 -21.55 20.35
N ASN A 345 1.07 -21.89 20.05
CA ASN A 345 0.03 -20.98 19.57
C ASN A 345 0.47 -20.19 18.32
N TRP A 346 1.11 -20.89 17.39
CA TRP A 346 1.73 -20.27 16.23
C TRP A 346 1.73 -21.22 15.03
N ASP A 347 1.29 -20.72 13.89
CA ASP A 347 1.32 -21.42 12.60
C ASP A 347 2.36 -20.78 11.68
N ASN A 348 3.43 -21.51 11.36
CA ASN A 348 4.45 -21.09 10.40
C ASN A 348 4.05 -21.33 8.94
N LEU A 349 2.82 -21.78 8.70
CA LEU A 349 2.24 -21.98 7.36
C LEU A 349 2.98 -23.07 6.56
N SER A 350 3.49 -24.10 7.25
CA SER A 350 3.96 -25.32 6.59
C SER A 350 2.80 -25.95 5.80
N ASP A 351 3.07 -26.40 4.59
CA ASP A 351 2.05 -26.66 3.55
C ASP A 351 1.98 -28.12 3.09
N GLU A 352 3.03 -28.92 3.29
CA GLU A 352 3.03 -30.35 2.96
C GLU A 352 2.46 -31.18 4.12
N GLU A 353 1.23 -31.67 3.98
CA GLU A 353 0.53 -32.48 5.00
C GLU A 353 1.04 -33.93 5.08
N HIS A 354 1.21 -34.42 6.31
CA HIS A 354 1.54 -35.80 6.67
C HIS A 354 0.53 -36.29 7.71
N SER A 355 -0.63 -36.77 7.25
CA SER A 355 -1.78 -37.13 8.10
C SER A 355 -1.56 -38.38 8.94
N GLU A 356 -0.57 -39.21 8.57
CA GLU A 356 -0.13 -40.37 9.34
C GLU A 356 0.66 -39.99 10.60
N ILE A 357 1.17 -38.77 10.66
CA ILE A 357 1.94 -38.25 11.80
C ILE A 357 0.99 -37.48 12.73
N THR A 358 0.77 -38.06 13.92
CA THR A 358 -0.29 -37.60 14.86
C THR A 358 0.25 -36.90 16.10
N THR A 359 1.59 -36.71 16.18
CA THR A 359 2.22 -35.99 17.29
C THR A 359 3.21 -34.95 16.80
N PHE A 360 3.39 -33.88 17.58
CA PHE A 360 4.35 -32.82 17.28
C PHE A 360 5.80 -33.32 17.25
N ASP A 361 6.16 -34.25 18.15
CA ASP A 361 7.54 -34.76 18.25
C ASP A 361 7.91 -35.66 17.06
N GLU A 362 6.96 -36.46 16.57
CA GLU A 362 7.13 -37.21 15.31
C GLU A 362 7.23 -36.25 14.12
N CYS A 363 6.42 -35.19 14.08
CA CYS A 363 6.48 -34.17 13.02
C CYS A 363 7.85 -33.46 13.00
N GLN A 364 8.37 -33.11 14.18
CA GLN A 364 9.71 -32.56 14.32
C GLN A 364 10.78 -33.55 13.82
N SER A 365 10.65 -34.83 14.17
CA SER A 365 11.60 -35.87 13.78
C SER A 365 11.61 -36.08 12.26
N LEU A 366 10.42 -36.16 11.66
CA LEU A 366 10.24 -36.21 10.20
C LEU A 366 10.97 -35.03 9.52
N CYS A 367 10.76 -33.81 10.01
CA CYS A 367 11.42 -32.64 9.42
C CYS A 367 12.93 -32.63 9.62
N LYS A 368 13.44 -33.15 10.75
CA LYS A 368 14.89 -33.29 10.97
C LYS A 368 15.50 -34.25 9.94
N ASP A 369 14.87 -35.39 9.70
CA ASP A 369 15.38 -36.45 8.83
C ASP A 369 15.27 -36.10 7.34
N LYS A 370 14.25 -35.34 6.94
CA LYS A 370 14.04 -34.92 5.55
C LYS A 370 15.01 -33.79 5.14
N PRO A 371 15.91 -33.97 4.15
CA PRO A 371 16.96 -32.99 3.85
C PRO A 371 16.45 -31.59 3.52
N ASP A 372 15.35 -31.49 2.78
CA ASP A 372 14.75 -30.24 2.32
C ASP A 372 13.67 -29.68 3.26
N CYS A 373 13.41 -30.31 4.42
CA CYS A 373 12.49 -29.74 5.41
C CYS A 373 13.20 -28.76 6.33
N VAL A 374 12.76 -27.51 6.33
CA VAL A 374 13.34 -26.42 7.12
C VAL A 374 12.39 -25.85 8.16
N GLN A 375 11.11 -26.19 8.05
CA GLN A 375 10.09 -25.85 9.04
C GLN A 375 9.00 -26.92 9.11
N PHE A 376 8.30 -26.98 10.22
CA PHE A 376 7.20 -27.90 10.46
C PHE A 376 6.16 -27.28 11.37
N SER A 377 4.92 -27.71 11.27
CA SER A 377 3.83 -27.32 12.15
C SER A 377 2.90 -28.50 12.42
N PHE A 378 2.36 -28.56 13.63
CA PHE A 378 1.30 -29.49 14.00
C PHE A 378 0.04 -28.68 14.28
N ARG A 379 -1.02 -28.94 13.51
CA ARG A 379 -2.31 -28.26 13.63
C ARG A 379 -3.44 -29.20 13.26
N SER A 380 -4.59 -29.05 13.92
CA SER A 380 -5.79 -29.84 13.65
C SER A 380 -5.58 -31.37 13.67
N GLY A 381 -4.60 -31.85 14.45
CA GLY A 381 -4.27 -33.28 14.57
C GLY A 381 -3.33 -33.85 13.49
N SER A 382 -2.89 -33.03 12.54
CA SER A 382 -1.98 -33.42 11.45
C SER A 382 -0.63 -32.70 11.53
N CYS A 383 0.41 -33.36 11.03
CA CYS A 383 1.71 -32.74 10.77
C CYS A 383 1.73 -32.06 9.40
N PHE A 384 2.43 -30.93 9.32
CA PHE A 384 2.77 -30.26 8.07
C PHE A 384 4.26 -29.90 8.06
N THR A 385 4.91 -30.03 6.91
CA THR A 385 6.31 -29.64 6.70
C THR A 385 6.44 -28.57 5.62
N GLY A 386 7.53 -27.80 5.64
CA GLY A 386 7.80 -26.76 4.65
C GLY A 386 9.27 -26.72 4.25
N LYS A 387 9.51 -26.34 2.99
CA LYS A 387 10.85 -26.28 2.38
C LYS A 387 11.54 -24.93 2.48
N THR A 388 10.78 -23.90 2.81
CA THR A 388 11.24 -22.53 3.00
C THR A 388 10.82 -22.03 4.38
N PRO A 389 11.64 -21.21 5.05
CA PRO A 389 11.31 -20.66 6.35
C PRO A 389 10.41 -19.42 6.20
N LYS A 390 9.22 -19.48 6.79
CA LYS A 390 8.29 -18.36 6.94
C LYS A 390 8.13 -18.01 8.42
N LEU A 391 7.88 -16.74 8.74
CA LEU A 391 7.65 -16.35 10.13
C LEU A 391 6.30 -16.90 10.63
N GLY A 392 5.27 -16.94 9.79
CA GLY A 392 3.93 -17.34 10.15
C GLY A 392 3.14 -16.31 10.95
N MET A 393 2.08 -16.78 11.58
CA MET A 393 1.15 -15.96 12.33
C MET A 393 0.65 -16.66 13.60
N SER A 394 0.06 -15.88 14.50
CA SER A 394 -0.54 -16.41 15.73
C SER A 394 -1.73 -17.31 15.39
N SER A 395 -1.77 -18.49 15.99
CA SER A 395 -2.88 -19.44 15.84
C SER A 395 -2.97 -20.33 17.07
N SER A 396 -4.09 -20.30 17.79
CA SER A 396 -4.30 -21.13 18.99
C SER A 396 -4.39 -22.62 18.69
N GLU A 397 -4.53 -23.00 17.42
CA GLU A 397 -4.71 -24.38 16.99
C GLU A 397 -3.41 -25.01 16.45
N ALA A 398 -2.33 -24.23 16.41
CA ALA A 398 -1.07 -24.65 15.83
C ALA A 398 0.10 -24.55 16.81
N ARG A 399 1.02 -25.49 16.66
CA ARG A 399 2.36 -25.45 17.24
C ARG A 399 3.37 -25.62 16.11
N SER A 400 4.34 -24.73 16.03
CA SER A 400 5.28 -24.69 14.90
C SER A 400 6.73 -24.79 15.36
N GLY A 401 7.62 -25.16 14.45
CA GLY A 401 9.05 -25.16 14.69
C GLY A 401 9.84 -24.99 13.40
N TRP A 402 11.08 -24.53 13.56
CA TRP A 402 12.02 -24.33 12.46
C TRP A 402 13.27 -25.16 12.70
N ALA A 403 13.74 -25.85 11.67
CA ALA A 403 14.98 -26.59 11.72
C ALA A 403 16.16 -25.61 11.63
N MET A 404 16.46 -24.91 12.74
CA MET A 404 17.33 -23.73 12.77
C MET A 404 18.68 -23.93 12.06
N LYS A 405 19.33 -25.09 12.21
CA LYS A 405 20.60 -25.38 11.50
C LYS A 405 20.45 -25.37 9.98
N LYS A 406 19.32 -25.82 9.45
CA LYS A 406 19.03 -25.81 8.01
C LYS A 406 18.67 -24.40 7.55
N VAL A 407 17.92 -23.65 8.35
CA VAL A 407 17.64 -22.22 8.09
C VAL A 407 18.94 -21.40 8.06
N GLU A 408 19.84 -21.63 9.00
CA GLU A 408 21.18 -21.03 9.04
C GLU A 408 22.01 -21.39 7.80
N ALA A 409 21.96 -22.64 7.35
CA ALA A 409 22.62 -23.06 6.11
C ALA A 409 22.04 -22.34 4.89
N MET A 410 20.71 -22.22 4.78
CA MET A 410 20.07 -21.44 3.71
C MET A 410 20.49 -19.97 3.73
N LEU A 411 20.59 -19.36 4.91
CA LEU A 411 21.07 -17.99 5.07
C LEU A 411 22.52 -17.81 4.62
N HIS A 412 23.37 -18.78 4.96
CA HIS A 412 24.78 -18.79 4.56
C HIS A 412 24.94 -18.93 3.05
N ASP A 413 24.12 -19.80 2.43
CA ASP A 413 24.17 -20.09 0.99
C ASP A 413 23.37 -19.09 0.15
N ALA A 414 22.64 -18.19 0.79
CA ALA A 414 21.83 -17.18 0.11
C ALA A 414 22.71 -16.24 -0.75
N PRO A 415 22.25 -15.87 -1.95
CA PRO A 415 23.07 -15.09 -2.88
C PRO A 415 23.40 -13.71 -2.33
N ALA A 416 24.59 -13.22 -2.67
CA ALA A 416 24.93 -11.82 -2.52
C ALA A 416 24.23 -11.01 -3.62
N CYS A 417 23.47 -9.98 -3.23
CA CYS A 417 22.79 -9.09 -4.17
C CYS A 417 23.80 -8.08 -4.77
N SER A 418 24.59 -8.55 -5.73
CA SER A 418 25.59 -7.75 -6.45
C SER A 418 24.96 -6.67 -7.34
N SER A 419 23.75 -6.92 -7.83
CA SER A 419 22.86 -5.95 -8.46
C SER A 419 21.45 -6.11 -7.88
N VAL A 420 20.78 -5.00 -7.59
CA VAL A 420 19.38 -5.01 -7.17
C VAL A 420 18.49 -5.27 -8.38
N GLU A 421 17.50 -6.15 -8.23
CA GLU A 421 16.54 -6.46 -9.29
C GLU A 421 15.35 -5.49 -9.21
N TRP A 422 15.38 -4.42 -10.01
CA TRP A 422 14.38 -3.35 -9.95
C TRP A 422 13.06 -3.68 -10.66
N GLY A 423 13.00 -4.79 -11.41
CA GLY A 423 11.81 -5.21 -12.14
C GLY A 423 11.29 -4.15 -13.14
N ALA A 424 12.14 -3.23 -13.60
CA ALA A 424 11.79 -2.10 -14.46
C ALA A 424 11.99 -2.38 -15.97
N GLU A 425 12.45 -3.59 -16.32
CA GLU A 425 12.63 -4.07 -17.71
C GLU A 425 11.40 -4.79 -18.24
#